data_AF-A0A9X5GSZ1-F1
#
_entry.id   AF-A0A9X5GSZ1-F1
#
_cell.length_a   1.000
_cell.length_b   1.000
_cell.length_c   1.000
_cell.angle_alpha   90.00
_cell.angle_beta   90.00
_cell.angle_gamma   90.00
#
_symmetry.space_group_name_H-M   'P 1'
#
loop_
_entity.id
_entity.type
_entity.pdbx_description
1 polymer ?
#
loop_
_entity_poly.entity_id
_entity_poly.type
_entity_poly.pdbx_seq_one_letter_code
_entity_poly.pdbx_strand_id
1 'polypeptide(L)'
;MSSEIKDRFSNEIKVIKGYVEYIENNFYNRSCEVIRMQGYEKFRILEEYVFFSEDYDEKRNNREILRQINGIIEVRIVELGEILEKKEKLQLPEISKIIVDNDLQDSLCSYIESLVYDCIKNPDNLPYSKLIDELSPDKLKEEVDMVDETTGEKCYDMLSVEDYKNILNYMKCKLYNDEIEDFESELYEYKELQTLYKIFDDYAPINIYRQSFILLLTAFDAVFFDLAREIFTKNFFSIIPLINYEKKFALSDIAKFAKFEEFSSQVIETIIAGKYVADLMEILYKYKKDVFFISHVDRFSEALEIIQRRNLHVHKKGIVDEKYFTKGNGSEFGVQKGEYAVIDDEYFNRAIELLEQIILNFPED
;
A
#
# COMPACT_ATOMS: atom_id res chain seq x y z
N MET A 1 4.30 -5.67 35.83
CA MET A 1 3.06 -5.98 35.12
C MET A 1 2.41 -4.75 34.51
N SER A 2 1.87 -3.78 35.27
CA SER A 2 1.30 -2.55 34.66
C SER A 2 2.31 -1.79 33.77
N SER A 3 3.56 -1.58 34.22
CA SER A 3 4.58 -0.92 33.38
C SER A 3 4.94 -1.74 32.13
N GLU A 4 5.06 -3.07 32.24
CA GLU A 4 5.35 -3.95 31.09
C GLU A 4 4.21 -3.93 30.06
N ILE A 5 2.95 -3.84 30.51
CA ILE A 5 1.77 -3.73 29.63
C ILE A 5 1.76 -2.36 28.93
N LYS A 6 2.10 -1.27 29.64
CA LYS A 6 2.25 0.06 29.04
C LYS A 6 3.38 0.11 28.03
N ASP A 7 4.55 -0.45 28.37
CA ASP A 7 5.71 -0.53 27.49
C ASP A 7 5.39 -1.30 26.20
N ARG A 8 4.56 -2.35 26.29
CA ARG A 8 4.08 -3.07 25.11
C ARG A 8 3.36 -2.14 24.13
N PHE A 9 2.49 -1.25 24.60
CA PHE A 9 1.78 -0.32 23.72
C PHE A 9 2.73 0.70 23.06
N SER A 10 3.64 1.29 23.84
CA SER A 10 4.64 2.22 23.27
C SER A 10 5.56 1.53 22.27
N ASN A 11 5.86 0.24 22.43
CA ASN A 11 6.60 -0.53 21.44
C ASN A 11 5.78 -0.76 20.16
N GLU A 12 4.49 -1.10 20.26
CA GLU A 12 3.60 -1.21 19.10
C GLU A 12 3.49 0.12 18.35
N ILE A 13 3.37 1.24 19.06
CA ILE A 13 3.37 2.58 18.46
C ILE A 13 4.66 2.82 17.65
N LYS A 14 5.84 2.49 18.21
CA LYS A 14 7.12 2.65 17.51
C LYS A 14 7.18 1.81 16.24
N VAL A 15 6.71 0.56 16.29
CA VAL A 15 6.68 -0.33 15.12
C VAL A 15 5.75 0.23 14.05
N ILE A 16 4.55 0.68 14.43
CA ILE A 16 3.57 1.25 13.50
C ILE A 16 4.10 2.54 12.87
N LYS A 17 4.66 3.46 13.67
CA LYS A 17 5.29 4.69 13.15
C LYS A 17 6.43 4.39 12.19
N GLY A 18 7.32 3.46 12.56
CA GLY A 18 8.43 3.04 11.70
C GLY A 18 7.96 2.45 10.37
N TYR A 19 6.82 1.74 10.35
CA TYR A 19 6.20 1.25 9.12
C TYR A 19 5.67 2.40 8.25
N VAL A 20 4.96 3.37 8.85
CA VAL A 20 4.47 4.57 8.14
C VAL A 20 5.62 5.35 7.53
N GLU A 21 6.65 5.66 8.33
CA GLU A 21 7.85 6.37 7.88
C GLU A 21 8.57 5.64 6.75
N TYR A 22 8.67 4.31 6.82
CA TYR A 22 9.27 3.52 5.73
C TYR A 22 8.49 3.66 4.41
N ILE A 23 7.15 3.58 4.47
CA ILE A 23 6.29 3.70 3.29
C ILE A 23 6.33 5.12 2.73
N GLU A 24 6.30 6.14 3.58
CA GLU A 24 6.45 7.54 3.17
C GLU A 24 7.79 7.82 2.47
N ASN A 25 8.90 7.28 3.01
CA ASN A 25 10.21 7.41 2.38
C ASN A 25 10.27 6.69 1.03
N ASN A 26 9.65 5.51 0.92
CA ASN A 26 9.55 4.80 -0.35
C ASN A 26 8.76 5.63 -1.38
N PHE A 27 7.61 6.18 -0.97
CA PHE A 27 6.78 7.05 -1.79
C PHE A 27 7.54 8.26 -2.32
N TYR A 28 8.26 8.96 -1.44
CA TYR A 28 9.12 10.08 -1.81
C TYR A 28 10.17 9.68 -2.85
N ASN A 29 10.92 8.62 -2.58
CA ASN A 29 12.01 8.17 -3.46
C ASN A 29 11.50 7.76 -4.84
N ARG A 30 10.44 6.95 -4.90
CA ARG A 30 9.88 6.46 -6.17
C ARG A 30 9.22 7.59 -6.96
N SER A 31 8.54 8.53 -6.29
CA SER A 31 7.98 9.71 -6.96
C SER A 31 9.09 10.58 -7.58
N CYS A 32 10.21 10.78 -6.87
CA CYS A 32 11.35 11.52 -7.39
C CYS A 32 12.01 10.83 -8.59
N GLU A 33 12.05 9.50 -8.59
CA GLU A 33 12.55 8.70 -9.72
C GLU A 33 11.66 8.85 -10.96
N VAL A 34 10.34 8.74 -10.79
CA VAL A 34 9.36 8.92 -11.88
C VAL A 34 9.51 10.29 -12.56
N ILE A 35 9.68 11.36 -11.79
CA ILE A 35 9.87 12.73 -12.34
C ILE A 35 11.13 12.81 -13.22
N ARG A 36 12.18 12.03 -12.90
CA ARG A 36 13.47 12.06 -13.61
C ARG A 36 13.51 11.11 -14.81
N MET A 37 12.55 10.19 -14.93
CA MET A 37 12.56 9.15 -15.94
C MET A 37 11.96 9.66 -17.26
N GLN A 38 12.63 9.36 -18.38
CA GLN A 38 12.09 9.64 -19.72
C GLN A 38 10.85 8.77 -19.98
N GLY A 39 9.85 9.31 -20.69
CA GLY A 39 8.58 8.62 -20.97
C GLY A 39 7.49 8.84 -19.91
N TYR A 40 7.81 9.56 -18.82
CA TYR A 40 6.89 9.88 -17.73
C TYR A 40 6.56 11.38 -17.67
N GLU A 41 6.63 12.11 -18.79
CA GLU A 41 6.46 13.57 -18.82
C GLU A 41 5.07 14.02 -18.31
N LYS A 42 4.06 13.16 -18.45
CA LYS A 42 2.70 13.41 -17.92
C LYS A 42 2.66 13.47 -16.39
N PHE A 43 3.67 12.93 -15.71
CA PHE A 43 3.79 12.93 -14.25
C PHE A 43 4.46 14.19 -13.69
N ARG A 44 4.86 15.15 -14.53
CA ARG A 44 5.50 16.40 -14.06
C ARG A 44 4.67 17.21 -13.07
N ILE A 45 3.36 16.99 -13.00
CA ILE A 45 2.52 17.58 -11.93
C ILE A 45 3.00 17.20 -10.51
N LEU A 46 3.74 16.08 -10.36
CA LEU A 46 4.39 15.73 -9.10
C LEU A 46 5.46 16.73 -8.65
N GLU A 47 5.98 17.59 -9.53
CA GLU A 47 6.91 18.65 -9.14
C GLU A 47 6.24 19.68 -8.20
N GLU A 48 4.90 19.77 -8.23
CA GLU A 48 4.11 20.61 -7.33
C GLU A 48 3.70 19.88 -6.04
N TYR A 49 4.01 18.59 -5.91
CA TYR A 49 3.67 17.79 -4.74
C TYR A 49 4.59 18.14 -3.57
N VAL A 50 4.01 18.63 -2.48
CA VAL A 50 4.77 18.99 -1.27
C VAL A 50 4.75 17.82 -0.30
N PHE A 51 5.85 17.09 -0.21
CA PHE A 51 5.98 16.00 0.75
C PHE A 51 6.01 16.53 2.18
N PHE A 52 5.34 15.82 3.10
CA PHE A 52 5.40 16.09 4.54
C PHE A 52 4.94 17.50 4.95
N SER A 53 4.00 18.08 4.20
CA SER A 53 3.43 19.37 4.56
C SER A 53 2.45 19.26 5.73
N GLU A 54 2.52 20.21 6.67
CA GLU A 54 1.51 20.44 7.70
C GLU A 54 0.45 21.47 7.26
N ASP A 55 0.64 22.14 6.11
CA ASP A 55 -0.25 23.17 5.61
C ASP A 55 -1.51 22.57 4.95
N TYR A 56 -2.67 23.11 5.32
CA TYR A 56 -3.96 22.60 4.85
C TYR A 56 -4.15 22.77 3.34
N ASP A 57 -3.72 23.90 2.78
CA ASP A 57 -3.90 24.18 1.35
C ASP A 57 -2.92 23.33 0.53
N GLU A 58 -1.70 23.10 1.01
CA GLU A 58 -0.74 22.18 0.40
C GLU A 58 -1.25 20.72 0.43
N LYS A 59 -1.80 20.24 1.56
CA LYS A 59 -2.43 18.92 1.64
C LYS A 59 -3.61 18.79 0.68
N ARG A 60 -4.43 19.84 0.55
CA ARG A 60 -5.53 19.86 -0.41
C ARG A 60 -5.02 19.81 -1.86
N ASN A 61 -3.94 20.53 -2.16
CA ASN A 61 -3.30 20.48 -3.48
C ASN A 61 -2.76 19.09 -3.78
N ASN A 62 -2.04 18.48 -2.84
CA ASN A 62 -1.52 17.12 -2.95
C ASN A 62 -2.62 16.09 -3.25
N ARG A 63 -3.79 16.19 -2.60
CA ARG A 63 -4.95 15.33 -2.92
C ARG A 63 -5.39 15.46 -4.37
N GLU A 64 -5.42 16.68 -4.90
CA GLU A 64 -5.80 16.91 -6.30
C GLU A 64 -4.72 16.40 -7.27
N ILE A 65 -3.44 16.56 -6.93
CA ILE A 65 -2.32 15.99 -7.69
C ILE A 65 -2.44 14.46 -7.76
N LEU A 66 -2.65 13.79 -6.63
CA LEU A 66 -2.84 12.32 -6.58
C LEU A 66 -4.04 11.88 -7.42
N ARG A 67 -5.14 12.64 -7.39
CA ARG A 67 -6.33 12.36 -8.22
C ARG A 67 -6.01 12.44 -9.72
N GLN A 68 -5.27 13.46 -10.14
CA GLN A 68 -4.87 13.61 -11.54
C GLN A 68 -3.92 12.50 -12.00
N ILE A 69 -2.94 12.16 -11.18
CA ILE A 69 -1.98 11.08 -11.46
C ILE A 69 -2.68 9.74 -11.57
N ASN A 70 -3.58 9.42 -10.64
CA ASN A 70 -4.37 8.20 -10.71
C ASN A 70 -5.20 8.14 -12.00
N GLY A 71 -5.76 9.27 -12.44
CA GLY A 71 -6.45 9.36 -13.73
C GLY A 71 -5.54 9.08 -14.93
N ILE A 72 -4.31 9.62 -14.94
CA ILE A 72 -3.31 9.36 -16.00
C ILE A 72 -2.95 7.87 -16.03
N ILE A 73 -2.69 7.28 -14.86
CA ILE A 73 -2.34 5.87 -14.72
C ILE A 73 -3.48 4.98 -15.20
N GLU A 74 -4.72 5.24 -14.78
CA GLU A 74 -5.88 4.43 -15.15
C GLU A 74 -6.12 4.42 -16.67
N VAL A 75 -6.02 5.58 -17.32
CA VAL A 75 -6.12 5.67 -18.78
C VAL A 75 -5.02 4.82 -19.44
N ARG A 76 -3.77 4.92 -18.97
CA ARG A 76 -2.65 4.21 -19.58
C ARG A 76 -2.74 2.69 -19.38
N ILE A 77 -3.17 2.24 -18.20
CA ILE A 77 -3.42 0.81 -17.92
C ILE A 77 -4.47 0.25 -18.88
N VAL A 78 -5.56 0.98 -19.13
CA VAL A 78 -6.61 0.56 -20.07
C VAL A 78 -6.07 0.51 -21.50
N GLU A 79 -5.37 1.55 -21.95
CA GLU A 79 -4.76 1.59 -23.28
C GLU A 79 -3.82 0.39 -23.53
N LEU A 80 -2.91 0.11 -22.59
CA LEU A 80 -1.97 -1.01 -22.68
C LEU A 80 -2.69 -2.35 -22.64
N GLY A 81 -3.71 -2.48 -21.79
CA GLY A 81 -4.56 -3.67 -21.74
C GLY A 81 -5.25 -3.97 -23.07
N GLU A 82 -5.84 -2.94 -23.71
CA GLU A 82 -6.47 -3.09 -25.02
C GLU A 82 -5.48 -3.44 -26.14
N ILE A 83 -4.25 -2.95 -26.07
CA ILE A 83 -3.18 -3.30 -27.03
C ILE A 83 -2.81 -4.77 -26.87
N LEU A 84 -2.55 -5.21 -25.64
CA LEU A 84 -2.15 -6.58 -25.32
C LEU A 84 -3.26 -7.59 -25.63
N GLU A 85 -4.53 -7.25 -25.43
CA GLU A 85 -5.66 -8.12 -25.82
C GLU A 85 -5.76 -8.36 -27.34
N LYS A 86 -5.25 -7.41 -28.16
CA LYS A 86 -5.27 -7.48 -29.63
C LYS A 86 -4.00 -8.11 -30.21
N LYS A 87 -2.98 -8.34 -29.40
CA LYS A 87 -1.69 -8.90 -29.80
C LYS A 87 -1.51 -10.29 -29.21
N GLU A 88 -1.05 -11.23 -30.03
CA GLU A 88 -0.67 -12.57 -29.58
C GLU A 88 0.78 -12.84 -29.98
N LYS A 89 1.58 -13.40 -29.05
CA LYS A 89 2.98 -13.75 -29.34
C LYS A 89 3.03 -14.73 -30.51
N LEU A 90 3.92 -14.45 -31.45
CA LEU A 90 4.14 -15.28 -32.62
C LEU A 90 5.09 -16.42 -32.29
N GLN A 91 4.84 -17.60 -32.87
CA GLN A 91 5.81 -18.68 -32.82
C GLN A 91 7.05 -18.27 -33.62
N LEU A 92 8.23 -18.38 -33.00
CA LEU A 92 9.49 -18.13 -33.67
C LEU A 92 9.72 -19.20 -34.75
N PRO A 93 10.00 -18.80 -36.01
CA PRO A 93 10.31 -19.75 -37.06
C PRO A 93 11.66 -20.42 -36.80
N GLU A 94 11.85 -21.65 -37.29
CA GLU A 94 13.14 -22.31 -37.22
C GLU A 94 14.18 -21.54 -38.06
N ILE A 95 15.33 -21.28 -37.45
CA ILE A 95 16.47 -20.68 -38.14
C ILE A 95 17.17 -21.74 -38.99
N SER A 96 17.71 -21.33 -40.14
CA SER A 96 18.48 -22.19 -41.04
C SER A 96 19.57 -22.96 -40.29
N LYS A 97 19.66 -24.27 -40.56
CA LYS A 97 20.67 -25.14 -39.94
C LYS A 97 22.09 -24.65 -40.17
N ILE A 98 22.37 -24.03 -41.32
CA ILE A 98 23.71 -23.51 -41.61
C ILE A 98 24.08 -22.40 -40.63
N ILE A 99 23.13 -21.53 -40.25
CA ILE A 99 23.36 -20.47 -39.25
C ILE A 99 23.59 -21.09 -37.87
N VAL A 100 22.75 -22.06 -37.48
CA VAL A 100 22.81 -22.70 -36.15
C VAL A 100 24.06 -23.55 -35.99
N ASP A 101 24.38 -24.40 -36.98
CA ASP A 101 25.52 -25.33 -36.94
C ASP A 101 26.87 -24.60 -36.92
N ASN A 102 26.91 -23.33 -37.36
CA ASN A 102 28.10 -22.48 -37.35
C ASN A 102 28.07 -21.39 -36.26
N ASP A 103 27.12 -21.44 -35.32
CA ASP A 103 27.03 -20.52 -34.17
C ASP A 103 26.92 -19.03 -34.56
N LEU A 104 26.22 -18.74 -35.65
CA LEU A 104 26.09 -17.39 -36.22
C LEU A 104 24.83 -16.64 -35.81
N GLN A 105 23.94 -17.29 -35.06
CA GLN A 105 22.62 -16.74 -34.74
C GLN A 105 22.72 -15.43 -33.96
N ASP A 106 23.44 -15.43 -32.84
CA ASP A 106 23.48 -14.28 -31.93
C ASP A 106 24.17 -13.07 -32.57
N SER A 107 25.22 -13.30 -33.37
CA SER A 107 25.93 -12.23 -34.07
C SER A 107 25.06 -11.58 -35.14
N LEU A 108 24.35 -12.37 -35.95
CA LEU A 108 23.43 -11.86 -36.98
C LEU A 108 22.23 -11.15 -36.34
N CYS A 109 21.66 -11.70 -35.28
CA CYS A 109 20.55 -11.06 -34.56
C CYS A 109 20.98 -9.68 -34.02
N SER A 110 22.14 -9.62 -33.36
CA SER A 110 22.68 -8.38 -32.79
C SER A 110 22.98 -7.34 -33.87
N TYR A 111 23.51 -7.77 -35.01
CA TYR A 111 23.77 -6.89 -36.15
C TYR A 111 22.47 -6.30 -36.71
N ILE A 112 21.46 -7.15 -36.94
CA ILE A 112 20.14 -6.72 -37.44
C ILE A 112 19.46 -5.78 -36.43
N GLU A 113 19.55 -6.05 -35.13
CA GLU A 113 19.02 -5.17 -34.08
C GLU A 113 19.64 -3.78 -34.13
N SER A 114 20.98 -3.67 -34.20
CA SER A 114 21.63 -2.37 -34.28
C SER A 114 21.27 -1.61 -35.56
N LEU A 115 21.10 -2.31 -36.69
CA LEU A 115 20.59 -1.68 -37.90
C LEU A 115 19.19 -1.09 -37.69
N VAL A 116 18.29 -1.86 -37.08
CA VAL A 116 16.89 -1.44 -36.87
C VAL A 116 16.77 -0.34 -35.82
N TYR A 117 17.51 -0.43 -34.71
CA TYR A 117 17.42 0.52 -33.60
C TYR A 117 18.19 1.82 -33.86
N ASP A 118 19.41 1.72 -34.41
CA ASP A 118 20.33 2.85 -34.48
C ASP A 118 20.44 3.48 -35.87
N CYS A 119 20.25 2.69 -36.93
CA CYS A 119 20.57 3.10 -38.29
C CYS A 119 19.35 3.49 -39.14
N ILE A 120 18.17 2.92 -38.86
CA ILE A 120 16.95 3.23 -39.59
C ILE A 120 16.33 4.52 -39.04
N LYS A 121 16.14 5.51 -39.93
CA LYS A 121 15.43 6.75 -39.60
C LYS A 121 13.94 6.45 -39.43
N ASN A 122 13.44 6.50 -38.19
CA ASN A 122 12.04 6.22 -37.85
C ASN A 122 11.26 7.49 -37.41
N PRO A 123 10.96 8.43 -38.33
CA PRO A 123 10.28 9.69 -37.97
C PRO A 123 8.83 9.47 -37.52
N ASP A 124 8.21 8.37 -37.95
CA ASP A 124 6.81 8.03 -37.67
C ASP A 124 6.65 7.12 -36.44
N ASN A 125 7.76 6.83 -35.73
CA ASN A 125 7.81 5.96 -34.55
C ASN A 125 7.10 4.61 -34.76
N LEU A 126 7.32 4.00 -35.92
CA LEU A 126 6.78 2.69 -36.26
C LEU A 126 7.38 1.61 -35.34
N PRO A 127 6.63 0.53 -35.04
CA PRO A 127 7.18 -0.64 -34.36
C PRO A 127 8.40 -1.21 -35.08
N TYR A 128 9.43 -1.62 -34.34
CA TYR A 128 10.66 -2.20 -34.89
C TYR A 128 10.39 -3.46 -35.73
N SER A 129 9.37 -4.23 -35.35
CA SER A 129 8.86 -5.38 -36.12
C SER A 129 8.33 -5.03 -37.52
N LYS A 130 8.00 -3.75 -37.78
CA LYS A 130 7.64 -3.24 -39.12
C LYS A 130 8.83 -2.61 -39.83
N LEU A 131 9.76 -1.98 -39.12
CA LEU A 131 10.98 -1.43 -39.73
C LEU A 131 11.85 -2.52 -40.36
N ILE A 132 11.81 -3.74 -39.81
CA ILE A 132 12.53 -4.86 -40.38
C ILE A 132 12.08 -5.21 -41.81
N ASP A 133 10.83 -4.88 -42.19
CA ASP A 133 10.33 -5.09 -43.54
C ASP A 133 11.00 -4.15 -44.57
N GLU A 134 11.70 -3.12 -44.12
CA GLU A 134 12.49 -2.23 -44.97
C GLU A 134 13.86 -2.84 -45.35
N LEU A 135 14.31 -3.88 -44.63
CA LEU A 135 15.55 -4.59 -44.92
C LEU A 135 15.34 -5.59 -46.06
N SER A 136 16.19 -5.49 -47.08
CA SER A 136 16.24 -6.44 -48.19
C SER A 136 17.26 -7.53 -47.89
N PRO A 137 16.91 -8.83 -48.04
CA PRO A 137 17.86 -9.93 -47.82
C PRO A 137 19.13 -9.81 -48.70
N ASP A 138 18.97 -9.40 -49.96
CA ASP A 138 20.08 -9.21 -50.89
C ASP A 138 21.02 -8.09 -50.42
N LYS A 139 20.45 -6.94 -50.04
CA LYS A 139 21.24 -5.80 -49.55
C LYS A 139 21.92 -6.10 -48.22
N LEU A 140 21.23 -6.79 -47.31
CA LEU A 140 21.79 -7.19 -46.04
C LEU A 140 22.98 -8.13 -46.23
N LYS A 141 22.87 -9.08 -47.16
CA LYS A 141 24.00 -9.94 -47.53
C LYS A 141 25.16 -9.12 -48.09
N GLU A 142 24.91 -8.21 -49.03
CA GLU A 142 25.96 -7.35 -49.61
C GLU A 142 26.66 -6.50 -48.53
N GLU A 143 25.91 -5.93 -47.58
CA GLU A 143 26.47 -5.14 -46.49
C GLU A 143 27.33 -5.97 -45.53
N VAL A 144 26.86 -7.16 -45.15
CA VAL A 144 27.62 -8.07 -44.27
C VAL A 144 28.87 -8.60 -44.97
N ASP A 145 28.76 -9.02 -46.23
CA ASP A 145 29.90 -9.51 -47.02
C ASP A 145 30.97 -8.40 -47.18
N MET A 146 30.56 -7.13 -47.36
CA MET A 146 31.51 -6.00 -47.39
C MET A 146 32.21 -5.80 -46.05
N VAL A 147 31.51 -5.94 -44.92
CA VAL A 147 32.11 -5.82 -43.59
C VAL A 147 33.14 -6.93 -43.37
N ASP A 148 32.81 -8.17 -43.70
CA ASP A 148 33.71 -9.34 -43.63
C ASP A 148 34.97 -9.18 -44.51
N GLU A 149 34.82 -8.65 -45.72
CA GLU A 149 35.97 -8.35 -46.60
C GLU A 149 36.90 -7.29 -45.98
N THR A 150 36.33 -6.33 -45.26
CA THR A 150 37.09 -5.24 -44.64
C THR A 150 37.82 -5.69 -43.37
N THR A 151 37.24 -6.63 -42.61
CA THR A 151 37.84 -7.21 -41.40
C THR A 151 38.78 -8.38 -41.70
N GLY A 152 38.64 -9.01 -42.87
CA GLY A 152 39.41 -10.19 -43.29
C GLY A 152 38.89 -11.50 -42.69
N GLU A 153 37.79 -11.45 -41.94
CA GLU A 153 37.12 -12.61 -41.34
C GLU A 153 35.89 -12.94 -42.20
N LYS A 154 36.00 -14.00 -43.02
CA LYS A 154 34.93 -14.48 -43.92
C LYS A 154 33.92 -15.35 -43.16
N CYS A 155 33.32 -14.81 -42.12
CA CYS A 155 32.46 -15.55 -41.21
C CYS A 155 31.07 -15.86 -41.79
N TYR A 156 30.60 -15.11 -42.80
CA TYR A 156 29.25 -15.27 -43.37
C TYR A 156 29.21 -15.68 -44.85
N ASP A 157 30.38 -15.90 -45.48
CA ASP A 157 30.52 -16.26 -46.91
C ASP A 157 29.66 -17.48 -47.33
N MET A 158 29.44 -18.42 -46.41
CA MET A 158 28.67 -19.65 -46.66
C MET A 158 27.14 -19.44 -46.66
N LEU A 159 26.66 -18.28 -46.24
CA LEU A 159 25.23 -17.99 -46.14
C LEU A 159 24.68 -17.50 -47.49
N SER A 160 23.57 -18.11 -47.91
CA SER A 160 22.81 -17.73 -49.09
C SER A 160 21.82 -16.60 -48.76
N VAL A 161 21.30 -15.92 -49.79
CA VAL A 161 20.22 -14.93 -49.63
C VAL A 161 18.99 -15.53 -48.93
N GLU A 162 18.69 -16.81 -49.12
CA GLU A 162 17.57 -17.46 -48.45
C GLU A 162 17.81 -17.63 -46.95
N ASP A 163 19.07 -17.79 -46.51
CA ASP A 163 19.43 -17.80 -45.09
C ASP A 163 19.21 -16.41 -44.46
N TYR A 164 19.56 -15.33 -45.19
CA TYR A 164 19.27 -13.96 -44.76
C TYR A 164 17.76 -13.67 -44.71
N LYS A 165 17.00 -14.19 -45.65
CA LYS A 165 15.53 -14.10 -45.62
C LYS A 165 14.92 -14.88 -44.45
N ASN A 166 15.47 -16.04 -44.13
CA ASN A 166 15.05 -16.83 -42.97
C ASN A 166 15.34 -16.11 -41.65
N ILE A 167 16.56 -15.56 -41.46
CA ILE A 167 16.89 -14.84 -40.22
C ILE A 167 16.11 -13.53 -40.09
N LEU A 168 15.83 -12.82 -41.20
CA LEU A 168 14.97 -11.63 -41.17
C LEU A 168 13.52 -11.98 -40.76
N ASN A 169 12.96 -13.09 -41.25
CA ASN A 169 11.65 -13.57 -40.79
C ASN A 169 11.66 -13.95 -39.31
N TYR A 170 12.73 -14.58 -38.84
CA TYR A 170 12.91 -14.86 -37.41
C TYR A 170 12.94 -13.58 -36.58
N MET A 171 13.78 -12.63 -36.97
CA MET A 171 13.93 -11.35 -36.29
C MET A 171 12.65 -10.53 -36.29
N LYS A 172 11.84 -10.61 -37.34
CA LYS A 172 10.51 -9.99 -37.37
C LYS A 172 9.60 -10.52 -36.26
N CYS A 173 9.51 -11.84 -36.13
CA CYS A 173 8.73 -12.46 -35.06
C CYS A 173 9.31 -12.16 -33.68
N LYS A 174 10.65 -12.16 -33.54
CA LYS A 174 11.35 -11.81 -32.30
C LYS A 174 11.03 -10.39 -31.86
N LEU A 175 11.31 -9.38 -32.69
CA LEU A 175 11.04 -7.97 -32.39
C LEU A 175 9.57 -7.69 -32.10
N TYR A 176 8.65 -8.41 -32.76
CA TYR A 176 7.23 -8.30 -32.47
C TYR A 176 6.87 -8.85 -31.08
N ASN A 177 7.48 -9.96 -30.68
CA ASN A 177 7.29 -10.52 -29.34
C ASN A 177 7.96 -9.64 -28.27
N ASP A 178 9.15 -9.10 -28.55
CA ASP A 178 9.85 -8.15 -27.67
C ASP A 178 8.98 -6.90 -27.44
N GLU A 179 8.33 -6.37 -28.47
CA GLU A 179 7.37 -5.25 -28.34
C GLU A 179 6.17 -5.60 -27.42
N ILE A 180 5.68 -6.84 -27.47
CA ILE A 180 4.65 -7.31 -26.53
C ILE A 180 5.20 -7.33 -25.11
N GLU A 181 6.42 -7.83 -24.91
CA GLU A 181 7.07 -7.90 -23.60
C GLU A 181 7.34 -6.51 -23.02
N ASP A 182 7.70 -5.54 -23.86
CA ASP A 182 7.84 -4.14 -23.47
C ASP A 182 6.51 -3.56 -22.98
N PHE A 183 5.40 -3.81 -23.69
CA PHE A 183 4.07 -3.41 -23.24
C PHE A 183 3.62 -4.13 -21.95
N GLU A 184 3.96 -5.41 -21.79
CA GLU A 184 3.70 -6.17 -20.56
C GLU A 184 4.47 -5.56 -19.38
N SER A 185 5.73 -5.21 -19.58
CA SER A 185 6.61 -4.57 -18.60
C SER A 185 6.10 -3.17 -18.22
N GLU A 186 5.76 -2.34 -19.22
CA GLU A 186 5.19 -1.01 -19.00
C GLU A 186 3.87 -1.13 -18.22
N LEU A 187 2.97 -2.05 -18.59
CA LEU A 187 1.72 -2.27 -17.87
C LEU A 187 1.95 -2.68 -16.42
N TYR A 188 2.95 -3.52 -16.16
CA TYR A 188 3.33 -3.90 -14.81
C TYR A 188 3.80 -2.68 -14.01
N GLU A 189 4.66 -1.85 -14.58
CA GLU A 189 5.18 -0.64 -13.92
C GLU A 189 4.05 0.35 -13.60
N TYR A 190 3.11 0.58 -14.51
CA TYR A 190 1.94 1.42 -14.24
C TYR A 190 1.01 0.85 -13.15
N LYS A 191 0.89 -0.48 -13.03
CA LYS A 191 0.14 -1.11 -11.92
C LYS A 191 0.84 -0.93 -10.58
N GLU A 192 2.17 -0.98 -10.56
CA GLU A 192 2.95 -0.67 -9.35
C GLU A 192 2.77 0.80 -8.95
N LEU A 193 2.86 1.73 -9.91
CA LEU A 193 2.59 3.15 -9.66
C LEU A 193 1.16 3.37 -9.17
N GLN A 194 0.16 2.69 -9.76
CA GLN A 194 -1.21 2.78 -9.30
C GLN A 194 -1.34 2.39 -7.82
N THR A 195 -0.65 1.33 -7.41
CA THR A 195 -0.63 0.87 -6.02
C THR A 195 0.04 1.91 -5.13
N LEU A 196 1.22 2.41 -5.54
CA LEU A 196 1.99 3.42 -4.82
C LEU A 196 1.16 4.68 -4.51
N TYR A 197 0.53 5.27 -5.52
CA TYR A 197 -0.25 6.51 -5.32
C TYR A 197 -1.58 6.25 -4.60
N LYS A 198 -2.19 5.07 -4.74
CA LYS A 198 -3.37 4.68 -3.94
C LYS A 198 -3.06 4.48 -2.46
N ILE A 199 -1.81 4.20 -2.07
CA ILE A 199 -1.42 4.14 -0.65
C ILE A 199 -1.53 5.51 0.05
N PHE A 200 -1.49 6.61 -0.72
CA PHE A 200 -1.60 7.99 -0.20
C PHE A 200 -2.93 8.67 -0.55
N ASP A 201 -3.82 7.99 -1.26
CA ASP A 201 -5.19 8.46 -1.48
C ASP A 201 -6.04 8.20 -0.24
N ASP A 202 -6.54 9.26 0.40
CA ASP A 202 -7.36 9.20 1.62
C ASP A 202 -8.62 8.34 1.49
N TYR A 203 -9.16 8.23 0.28
CA TYR A 203 -10.37 7.47 -0.02
C TYR A 203 -10.08 6.02 -0.40
N ALA A 204 -8.82 5.68 -0.66
CA ALA A 204 -8.43 4.35 -1.03
C ALA A 204 -8.43 3.41 0.19
N PRO A 205 -8.93 2.17 0.05
CA PRO A 205 -8.90 1.23 1.15
C PRO A 205 -7.49 0.90 1.65
N ILE A 206 -6.49 0.95 0.76
CA ILE A 206 -5.09 0.64 1.09
C ILE A 206 -4.30 1.83 1.64
N ASN A 207 -4.97 2.95 1.93
CA ASN A 207 -4.34 4.13 2.49
C ASN A 207 -3.51 3.80 3.74
N ILE A 208 -2.26 4.27 3.80
CA ILE A 208 -1.31 3.92 4.86
C ILE A 208 -1.79 4.37 6.24
N TYR A 209 -2.28 5.60 6.37
CA TYR A 209 -2.76 6.15 7.65
C TYR A 209 -3.99 5.41 8.14
N ARG A 210 -4.93 5.06 7.23
CA ARG A 210 -6.09 4.22 7.56
C ARG A 210 -5.66 2.84 8.07
N GLN A 211 -4.74 2.16 7.39
CA GLN A 211 -4.31 0.82 7.77
C GLN A 211 -3.56 0.84 9.11
N SER A 212 -2.63 1.78 9.27
CA SER A 212 -1.87 1.99 10.50
C SER A 212 -2.76 2.37 11.67
N PHE A 213 -3.81 3.16 11.44
CA PHE A 213 -4.82 3.49 12.44
C PHE A 213 -5.60 2.25 12.93
N ILE A 214 -6.01 1.36 12.02
CA ILE A 214 -6.69 0.12 12.40
C ILE A 214 -5.77 -0.78 13.25
N LEU A 215 -4.48 -0.86 12.88
CA LEU A 215 -3.47 -1.60 13.64
C LEU A 215 -3.25 -0.98 15.03
N LEU A 216 -3.11 0.35 15.12
CA LEU A 216 -3.00 1.09 16.37
C LEU A 216 -4.15 0.77 17.32
N LEU A 217 -5.39 0.77 16.82
CA LEU A 217 -6.56 0.48 17.63
C LEU A 217 -6.64 -0.99 18.05
N THR A 218 -6.11 -1.90 17.24
CA THR A 218 -5.99 -3.31 17.63
C THR A 218 -5.01 -3.49 18.78
N ALA A 219 -3.86 -2.81 18.74
CA ALA A 219 -2.89 -2.78 19.82
C ALA A 219 -3.46 -2.11 21.08
N PHE A 220 -4.16 -0.98 20.91
CA PHE A 220 -4.81 -0.26 22.00
C PHE A 220 -5.85 -1.11 22.68
N ASP A 221 -6.74 -1.77 21.92
CA ASP A 221 -7.76 -2.67 22.47
C ASP A 221 -7.11 -3.71 23.38
N ALA A 222 -6.12 -4.45 22.87
CA ALA A 222 -5.46 -5.51 23.63
C ALA A 222 -4.83 -5.01 24.95
N VAL A 223 -4.13 -3.87 24.91
CA VAL A 223 -3.50 -3.26 26.09
C VAL A 223 -4.55 -2.73 27.06
N PHE A 224 -5.57 -2.03 26.57
CA PHE A 224 -6.64 -1.47 27.39
C PHE A 224 -7.41 -2.58 28.11
N PHE A 225 -7.70 -3.69 27.42
CA PHE A 225 -8.34 -4.87 28.03
C PHE A 225 -7.50 -5.44 29.18
N ASP A 226 -6.19 -5.59 28.98
CA ASP A 226 -5.28 -6.09 30.02
C ASP A 226 -5.21 -5.16 31.24
N LEU A 227 -5.09 -3.85 31.01
CA LEU A 227 -5.04 -2.86 32.10
C LEU A 227 -6.39 -2.75 32.83
N ALA A 228 -7.50 -2.72 32.08
CA ALA A 228 -8.83 -2.70 32.65
C ALA A 228 -9.07 -3.93 33.53
N ARG A 229 -8.67 -5.12 33.06
CA ARG A 229 -8.75 -6.35 33.85
C ARG A 229 -7.95 -6.24 35.16
N GLU A 230 -6.74 -5.72 35.12
CA GLU A 230 -5.92 -5.55 36.33
C GLU A 230 -6.60 -4.60 37.33
N ILE A 231 -7.00 -3.40 36.88
CA ILE A 231 -7.66 -2.40 37.73
C ILE A 231 -8.99 -2.92 38.28
N PHE A 232 -9.79 -3.56 37.43
CA PHE A 232 -11.11 -4.04 37.80
C PHE A 232 -11.05 -5.19 38.80
N THR A 233 -10.04 -6.06 38.68
CA THR A 233 -9.81 -7.15 39.63
C THR A 233 -9.34 -6.62 40.97
N LYS A 234 -8.36 -5.69 40.99
CA LYS A 234 -7.87 -5.07 42.24
C LYS A 234 -8.95 -4.27 42.96
N ASN A 235 -9.83 -3.59 42.20
CA ASN A 235 -10.86 -2.70 42.73
C ASN A 235 -12.27 -3.29 42.58
N PHE A 236 -12.37 -4.63 42.69
CA PHE A 236 -13.58 -5.41 42.42
C PHE A 236 -14.87 -4.80 42.99
N PHE A 237 -14.89 -4.51 44.30
CA PHE A 237 -16.09 -4.02 44.97
C PHE A 237 -16.51 -2.61 44.54
N SER A 238 -15.57 -1.78 44.09
CA SER A 238 -15.85 -0.45 43.56
C SER A 238 -16.37 -0.51 42.12
N ILE A 239 -15.98 -1.55 41.37
CA ILE A 239 -16.24 -1.70 39.94
C ILE A 239 -17.55 -2.42 39.67
N ILE A 240 -17.86 -3.48 40.42
CA ILE A 240 -19.09 -4.28 40.23
C ILE A 240 -20.38 -3.43 40.20
N PRO A 241 -20.58 -2.44 41.09
CA PRO A 241 -21.77 -1.59 41.05
C PRO A 241 -21.88 -0.77 39.75
N LEU A 242 -20.76 -0.38 39.16
CA LEU A 242 -20.72 0.46 37.94
C LEU A 242 -21.08 -0.33 36.67
N ILE A 243 -20.94 -1.65 36.72
CA ILE A 243 -21.21 -2.56 35.60
C ILE A 243 -22.70 -2.94 35.52
N ASN A 244 -23.51 -2.59 36.54
CA ASN A 244 -24.88 -3.10 36.72
C ASN A 244 -24.94 -4.63 36.62
N TYR A 245 -23.95 -5.31 37.22
CA TYR A 245 -23.87 -6.76 37.20
C TYR A 245 -24.84 -7.35 38.24
N GLU A 246 -26.09 -7.59 37.83
CA GLU A 246 -27.18 -8.05 38.72
C GLU A 246 -27.09 -9.53 39.12
N LYS A 247 -26.04 -10.25 38.69
CA LYS A 247 -25.92 -11.67 38.97
C LYS A 247 -25.64 -11.90 40.45
N LYS A 248 -26.52 -12.64 41.11
CA LYS A 248 -26.30 -13.14 42.47
C LYS A 248 -25.39 -14.36 42.43
N PHE A 249 -24.35 -14.35 43.25
CA PHE A 249 -23.47 -15.50 43.44
C PHE A 249 -23.90 -16.28 44.67
N ALA A 250 -24.09 -17.59 44.56
CA ALA A 250 -24.32 -18.43 45.72
C ALA A 250 -23.03 -18.56 46.53
N LEU A 251 -23.13 -18.64 47.86
CA LEU A 251 -21.97 -18.86 48.73
C LEU A 251 -21.22 -20.15 48.34
N SER A 252 -21.95 -21.18 47.89
CA SER A 252 -21.40 -22.44 47.39
C SER A 252 -20.57 -22.27 46.12
N ASP A 253 -20.80 -21.22 45.32
CA ASP A 253 -20.01 -20.93 44.13
C ASP A 253 -18.73 -20.17 44.48
N ILE A 254 -18.80 -19.27 45.46
CA ILE A 254 -17.62 -18.55 45.99
C ILE A 254 -16.68 -19.53 46.74
N ALA A 255 -17.24 -20.47 47.49
CA ALA A 255 -16.49 -21.46 48.26
C ALA A 255 -15.72 -22.48 47.40
N LYS A 256 -15.91 -22.48 46.08
CA LYS A 256 -15.12 -23.32 45.14
C LYS A 256 -13.70 -22.78 44.93
N PHE A 257 -13.44 -21.53 45.29
CA PHE A 257 -12.15 -20.86 45.11
C PHE A 257 -11.32 -20.94 46.38
N ALA A 258 -10.00 -21.12 46.23
CA ALA A 258 -9.09 -21.16 47.38
C ALA A 258 -8.89 -19.76 47.99
N LYS A 259 -8.98 -18.73 47.15
CA LYS A 259 -8.78 -17.33 47.51
C LYS A 259 -9.84 -16.44 46.85
N PHE A 260 -10.16 -15.33 47.50
CA PHE A 260 -11.13 -14.38 46.95
C PHE A 260 -10.61 -13.72 45.67
N GLU A 261 -9.31 -13.51 45.56
CA GLU A 261 -8.66 -12.95 44.38
C GLU A 261 -8.84 -13.81 43.12
N GLU A 262 -8.91 -15.13 43.28
CA GLU A 262 -9.20 -16.06 42.18
C GLU A 262 -10.65 -15.92 41.73
N PHE A 263 -11.58 -15.82 42.69
CA PHE A 263 -12.99 -15.57 42.41
C PHE A 263 -13.20 -14.21 41.71
N SER A 264 -12.62 -13.13 42.25
CA SER A 264 -12.77 -11.79 41.68
C SER A 264 -12.21 -11.71 40.27
N SER A 265 -11.03 -12.29 40.03
CA SER A 265 -10.42 -12.39 38.71
C SER A 265 -11.33 -13.12 37.72
N GLN A 266 -11.86 -14.30 38.08
CA GLN A 266 -12.75 -15.05 37.19
C GLN A 266 -14.05 -14.31 36.88
N VAL A 267 -14.63 -13.62 37.86
CA VAL A 267 -15.83 -12.82 37.65
C VAL A 267 -15.55 -11.65 36.71
N ILE A 268 -14.44 -10.93 36.92
CA ILE A 268 -14.03 -9.82 36.05
C ILE A 268 -13.76 -10.31 34.62
N GLU A 269 -13.04 -11.41 34.44
CA GLU A 269 -12.81 -12.03 33.12
C GLU A 269 -14.13 -12.34 32.41
N THR A 270 -15.09 -12.93 33.13
CA THR A 270 -16.43 -13.24 32.57
C THR A 270 -17.17 -11.97 32.14
N ILE A 271 -17.05 -10.89 32.90
CA ILE A 271 -17.68 -9.60 32.60
C ILE A 271 -17.03 -8.94 31.39
N ILE A 272 -15.70 -8.93 31.35
CA ILE A 272 -14.91 -8.26 30.32
C ILE A 272 -15.07 -8.97 28.98
N ALA A 273 -15.10 -10.32 28.95
CA ALA A 273 -15.23 -11.11 27.73
C ALA A 273 -16.50 -10.79 26.89
N GLY A 274 -17.55 -10.25 27.53
CA GLY A 274 -18.79 -9.85 26.86
C GLY A 274 -18.89 -8.38 26.46
N LYS A 275 -17.82 -7.59 26.64
CA LYS A 275 -17.85 -6.12 26.46
C LYS A 275 -16.93 -5.66 25.35
N TYR A 276 -17.30 -4.57 24.69
CA TYR A 276 -16.39 -3.86 23.79
C TYR A 276 -15.51 -2.90 24.59
N VAL A 277 -14.36 -2.51 24.02
CA VAL A 277 -13.42 -1.56 24.65
C VAL A 277 -14.12 -0.26 25.08
N ALA A 278 -15.06 0.25 24.27
CA ALA A 278 -15.84 1.45 24.58
C ALA A 278 -16.66 1.28 25.89
N ASP A 279 -17.23 0.09 26.11
CA ASP A 279 -17.99 -0.19 27.33
C ASP A 279 -17.05 -0.24 28.55
N LEU A 280 -15.83 -0.76 28.38
CA LEU A 280 -14.81 -0.76 29.44
C LEU A 280 -14.32 0.65 29.75
N MET A 281 -14.11 1.48 28.73
CA MET A 281 -13.77 2.90 28.89
C MET A 281 -14.85 3.65 29.66
N GLU A 282 -16.13 3.43 29.38
CA GLU A 282 -17.23 4.02 30.15
C GLU A 282 -17.23 3.62 31.63
N ILE A 283 -16.95 2.34 31.93
CA ILE A 283 -16.82 1.87 33.31
C ILE A 283 -15.63 2.53 33.99
N LEU A 284 -14.46 2.55 33.32
CA LEU A 284 -13.25 3.16 33.85
C LEU A 284 -13.45 4.67 34.07
N TYR A 285 -14.11 5.37 33.16
CA TYR A 285 -14.41 6.79 33.30
C TYR A 285 -15.32 7.07 34.51
N LYS A 286 -16.33 6.23 34.76
CA LYS A 286 -17.16 6.34 35.97
C LYS A 286 -16.37 6.10 37.26
N TYR A 287 -15.38 5.21 37.21
CA TYR A 287 -14.55 4.85 38.35
C TYR A 287 -13.43 5.87 38.64
N LYS A 288 -12.65 6.22 37.61
CA LYS A 288 -11.44 7.04 37.69
C LYS A 288 -11.30 7.89 36.42
N LYS A 289 -11.97 9.05 36.43
CA LYS A 289 -11.97 10.01 35.32
C LYS A 289 -10.58 10.51 34.94
N ASP A 290 -9.69 10.64 35.92
CA ASP A 290 -8.35 11.22 35.74
C ASP A 290 -7.52 10.53 34.64
N VAL A 291 -7.80 9.26 34.33
CA VAL A 291 -7.16 8.54 33.21
C VAL A 291 -7.37 9.28 31.88
N PHE A 292 -8.52 9.93 31.73
CA PHE A 292 -8.92 10.65 30.52
C PHE A 292 -8.68 12.17 30.60
N PHE A 293 -8.15 12.67 31.72
CA PHE A 293 -7.75 14.07 31.85
C PHE A 293 -6.32 14.25 31.35
N ILE A 294 -6.18 14.81 30.14
CA ILE A 294 -4.88 15.06 29.51
C ILE A 294 -4.70 16.57 29.40
N SER A 295 -3.60 17.08 29.95
CA SER A 295 -3.34 18.53 30.03
C SER A 295 -4.50 19.30 30.68
N HIS A 296 -5.11 18.71 31.71
CA HIS A 296 -6.28 19.23 32.44
C HIS A 296 -7.59 19.33 31.63
N VAL A 297 -7.67 18.72 30.46
CA VAL A 297 -8.88 18.65 29.63
C VAL A 297 -9.42 17.21 29.64
N ASP A 298 -10.72 17.05 29.83
CA ASP A 298 -11.40 15.75 29.70
C ASP A 298 -11.48 15.37 28.22
N ARG A 299 -10.71 14.34 27.82
CA ARG A 299 -10.63 13.82 26.44
C ARG A 299 -11.41 12.52 26.25
N PHE A 300 -12.30 12.17 27.17
CA PHE A 300 -13.07 10.92 27.10
C PHE A 300 -13.92 10.81 25.82
N SER A 301 -14.59 11.89 25.42
CA SER A 301 -15.43 11.89 24.22
C SER A 301 -14.64 11.73 22.92
N GLU A 302 -13.45 12.33 22.86
CA GLU A 302 -12.52 12.23 21.72
C GLU A 302 -12.00 10.79 21.59
N ALA A 303 -11.62 10.18 22.72
CA ALA A 303 -11.18 8.78 22.75
C ALA A 303 -12.29 7.83 22.27
N LEU A 304 -13.54 8.05 22.68
CA LEU A 304 -14.68 7.25 22.17
C LEU A 304 -14.93 7.48 20.67
N GLU A 305 -14.74 8.70 20.16
CA GLU A 305 -14.88 9.00 18.73
C GLU A 305 -13.86 8.21 17.91
N ILE A 306 -12.59 8.15 18.34
CA ILE A 306 -11.54 7.35 17.69
C ILE A 306 -11.96 5.88 17.57
N ILE A 307 -12.51 5.30 18.64
CA ILE A 307 -13.00 3.92 18.64
C ILE A 307 -14.16 3.75 17.65
N GLN A 308 -15.10 4.71 17.59
CA GLN A 308 -16.20 4.67 16.63
C GLN A 308 -15.72 4.85 15.20
N ARG A 309 -14.73 5.71 14.95
CA ARG A 309 -14.15 5.90 13.62
C ARG A 309 -13.51 4.61 13.14
N ARG A 310 -12.74 3.90 13.98
CA ARG A 310 -12.23 2.56 13.64
C ARG A 310 -13.35 1.62 13.23
N ASN A 311 -14.45 1.58 13.99
CA ASN A 311 -15.60 0.72 13.66
C ASN A 311 -16.22 1.08 12.30
N LEU A 312 -16.26 2.37 11.93
CA LEU A 312 -16.69 2.79 10.59
C LEU A 312 -15.76 2.28 9.50
N HIS A 313 -14.44 2.42 9.65
CA HIS A 313 -13.51 1.94 8.63
C HIS A 313 -13.52 0.42 8.48
N VAL A 314 -13.73 -0.33 9.57
CA VAL A 314 -13.78 -1.80 9.53
C VAL A 314 -15.11 -2.31 8.98
N HIS A 315 -16.26 -1.75 9.40
CA HIS A 315 -17.57 -2.34 9.10
C HIS A 315 -18.38 -1.58 8.05
N LYS A 316 -18.06 -0.31 7.79
CA LYS A 316 -18.81 0.60 6.91
C LYS A 316 -17.95 1.23 5.82
N LYS A 317 -16.72 0.73 5.62
CA LYS A 317 -15.77 1.25 4.64
C LYS A 317 -15.50 2.76 4.83
N GLY A 318 -15.54 3.25 6.07
CA GLY A 318 -15.30 4.65 6.41
C GLY A 318 -16.49 5.59 6.22
N ILE A 319 -17.66 5.09 5.77
CA ILE A 319 -18.85 5.90 5.56
C ILE A 319 -19.62 6.08 6.88
N VAL A 320 -19.86 7.33 7.25
CA VAL A 320 -20.55 7.71 8.49
C VAL A 320 -22.02 7.29 8.46
N ASP A 321 -22.46 6.59 9.51
CA ASP A 321 -23.86 6.22 9.74
C ASP A 321 -24.41 6.81 11.04
N GLU A 322 -25.69 6.55 11.35
CA GLU A 322 -26.30 7.06 12.58
C GLU A 322 -25.67 6.50 13.85
N LYS A 323 -25.09 5.29 13.80
CA LYS A 323 -24.51 4.63 14.98
C LYS A 323 -23.24 5.33 15.44
N TYR A 324 -22.48 5.91 14.52
CA TYR A 324 -21.27 6.68 14.82
C TYR A 324 -21.50 7.78 15.88
N PHE A 325 -22.65 8.45 15.82
CA PHE A 325 -23.03 9.54 16.73
C PHE A 325 -23.55 9.08 18.09
N THR A 326 -23.76 7.78 18.31
CA THR A 326 -24.47 7.29 19.51
C THR A 326 -23.60 7.17 20.76
N LYS A 327 -22.27 7.00 20.59
CA LYS A 327 -21.32 6.76 21.70
C LYS A 327 -20.17 7.77 21.76
N GLY A 328 -19.78 8.39 20.65
CA GLY A 328 -18.90 9.57 20.63
C GLY A 328 -19.74 10.83 20.44
N ASN A 329 -19.32 11.97 20.98
CA ASN A 329 -19.96 13.28 20.74
C ASN A 329 -19.77 13.72 19.28
N GLY A 330 -20.42 13.03 18.35
CA GLY A 330 -20.65 13.44 16.96
C GLY A 330 -19.71 14.49 16.43
N SER A 331 -18.48 14.05 16.08
CA SER A 331 -17.40 14.83 15.49
C SER A 331 -17.07 16.17 16.16
N GLU A 332 -15.94 16.22 16.88
CA GLU A 332 -15.15 17.46 16.97
C GLU A 332 -14.72 17.99 15.58
N PHE A 333 -14.84 17.15 14.53
CA PHE A 333 -14.39 17.42 13.17
C PHE A 333 -15.50 17.73 12.13
N GLY A 334 -16.75 17.91 12.56
CA GLY A 334 -17.85 18.36 11.67
C GLY A 334 -18.31 17.40 10.56
N VAL A 335 -18.10 16.08 10.70
CA VAL A 335 -18.42 15.09 9.67
C VAL A 335 -19.90 14.71 9.70
N GLN A 336 -20.55 14.66 8.54
CA GLN A 336 -21.98 14.39 8.40
C GLN A 336 -22.28 12.94 8.00
N LYS A 337 -23.52 12.50 8.26
CA LYS A 337 -24.00 11.18 7.83
C LYS A 337 -23.87 11.04 6.31
N GLY A 338 -23.31 9.92 5.87
CA GLY A 338 -23.06 9.63 4.46
C GLY A 338 -21.71 10.14 3.93
N GLU A 339 -21.00 10.99 4.68
CA GLU A 339 -19.65 11.40 4.33
C GLU A 339 -18.63 10.31 4.69
N TYR A 340 -17.47 10.39 4.04
CA TYR A 340 -16.32 9.55 4.37
C TYR A 340 -15.50 10.20 5.48
N ALA A 341 -15.34 9.50 6.60
CA ALA A 341 -14.55 9.95 7.73
C ALA A 341 -13.06 9.76 7.43
N VAL A 342 -12.40 10.74 6.81
CA VAL A 342 -10.97 10.64 6.45
C VAL A 342 -10.10 10.38 7.68
N ILE A 343 -9.08 9.55 7.52
CA ILE A 343 -7.95 9.40 8.44
C ILE A 343 -6.70 9.83 7.67
N ASP A 344 -6.35 11.10 7.82
CA ASP A 344 -5.09 11.63 7.30
C ASP A 344 -3.98 11.50 8.36
N ASP A 345 -2.79 11.93 8.00
CA ASP A 345 -1.60 11.97 8.86
C ASP A 345 -1.86 12.72 10.18
N GLU A 346 -2.57 13.85 10.11
CA GLU A 346 -2.87 14.69 11.27
C GLU A 346 -3.82 13.97 12.23
N TYR A 347 -4.91 13.39 11.71
CA TYR A 347 -5.82 12.59 12.52
C TYR A 347 -5.12 11.36 13.12
N PHE A 348 -4.31 10.67 12.32
CA PHE A 348 -3.55 9.51 12.78
C PHE A 348 -2.57 9.85 13.92
N ASN A 349 -1.80 10.93 13.79
CA ASN A 349 -0.85 11.37 14.81
C ASN A 349 -1.56 11.81 16.10
N ARG A 350 -2.65 12.57 15.99
CA ARG A 350 -3.49 12.91 17.16
C ARG A 350 -4.02 11.68 17.87
N ALA A 351 -4.48 10.68 17.11
CA ALA A 351 -4.97 9.44 17.70
C ALA A 351 -3.86 8.69 18.46
N ILE A 352 -2.64 8.64 17.92
CA ILE A 352 -1.50 8.06 18.64
C ILE A 352 -1.27 8.80 19.96
N GLU A 353 -1.13 10.12 19.91
CA GLU A 353 -0.81 10.93 21.09
C GLU A 353 -1.87 10.76 22.18
N LEU A 354 -3.15 10.84 21.82
CA LEU A 354 -4.25 10.69 22.76
C LEU A 354 -4.27 9.30 23.39
N LEU A 355 -4.20 8.24 22.57
CA LEU A 355 -4.26 6.87 23.07
C LEU A 355 -3.04 6.53 23.93
N GLU A 356 -1.84 7.01 23.56
CA GLU A 356 -0.63 6.83 24.36
C GLU A 356 -0.75 7.51 25.73
N GLN A 357 -1.20 8.76 25.76
CA GLN A 357 -1.43 9.49 27.01
C GLN A 357 -2.47 8.82 27.90
N ILE A 358 -3.55 8.28 27.32
CA ILE A 358 -4.54 7.49 28.07
C ILE A 358 -3.86 6.30 28.73
N ILE A 359 -3.08 5.50 27.98
CA ILE A 359 -2.39 4.33 28.52
C ILE A 359 -1.37 4.72 29.61
N LEU A 360 -0.62 5.81 29.42
CA LEU A 360 0.33 6.30 30.42
C LEU A 360 -0.36 6.77 31.71
N ASN A 361 -1.52 7.41 31.59
CA ASN A 361 -2.33 7.88 32.71
C ASN A 361 -3.04 6.77 33.49
N PHE A 362 -2.99 5.51 33.04
CA PHE A 362 -3.46 4.40 33.87
C PHE A 362 -2.69 4.41 35.19
N PRO A 363 -3.38 4.30 36.35
CA PRO A 363 -2.72 4.32 37.63
C PRO A 363 -1.70 3.18 37.74
N GLU A 364 -0.49 3.55 38.11
CA GLU A 364 0.50 2.63 38.67
C GLU A 364 0.24 2.57 40.17
N ASP A 365 -0.04 1.37 40.68
CA ASP A 365 -0.02 1.08 42.10
C ASP A 365 1.38 0.60 42.50
#